data_AF-A0A0N0SEU1-F1
#
_entry.id   AF-A0A0N0SEU1-F1
#
_cell.length_a   1.000
_cell.length_b   1.000
_cell.length_c   1.000
_cell.angle_alpha   90.00
_cell.angle_beta   90.00
_cell.angle_gamma   90.00
#
_symmetry.space_group_name_H-M   'P 1'
#
loop_
_entity.id
_entity.type
_entity.pdbx_description
1 polymer ?
#
loop_
_entity_poly.entity_id
_entity_poly.type
_entity_poly.pdbx_seq_one_letter_code
_entity_poly.pdbx_strand_id
1 'polypeptide(L)'
;MYAFGILALLGLAVLVVAQVAHRYLSAAHEFWAFTLVALGVGVAWLANFDLFGTWGIDVRNATIGTTLTGLVIGGAGYFWREVLHFFAGLSRKLTDEAKTLEKAQQLRRAA
;
A
#
# COMPACT_ATOMS: atom_id res chain seq x y z
N MET A 1 22.34 -1.73 1.10
CA MET A 1 22.02 -1.68 2.54
C MET A 1 20.65 -1.09 2.87
N TYR A 2 20.06 -0.19 2.05
CA TYR A 2 18.73 0.41 2.34
C TYR A 2 17.57 -0.08 1.45
N ALA A 3 17.77 -1.16 0.69
CA ALA A 3 16.81 -1.70 -0.28
C ALA A 3 15.41 -1.91 0.30
N PHE A 4 15.34 -2.46 1.51
CA PHE A 4 14.06 -2.70 2.19
C PHE A 4 13.33 -1.40 2.53
N GLY A 5 14.04 -0.40 3.08
CA GLY A 5 13.43 0.90 3.41
C GLY A 5 12.93 1.64 2.16
N ILE A 6 13.73 1.61 1.09
CA ILE A 6 13.33 2.17 -0.21
C ILE A 6 12.07 1.47 -0.73
N LEU A 7 12.06 0.14 -0.73
CA LEU A 7 10.90 -0.65 -1.17
C LEU A 7 9.65 -0.33 -0.35
N ALA A 8 9.78 -0.28 0.98
CA ALA A 8 8.66 0.00 1.88
C ALA A 8 8.09 1.41 1.65
N LEU A 9 8.96 2.42 1.52
CA LEU A 9 8.54 3.80 1.30
C LEU A 9 7.95 4.01 -0.11
N LEU A 10 8.55 3.42 -1.14
CA LEU A 10 8.01 3.47 -2.50
C LEU A 10 6.66 2.76 -2.59
N GLY A 11 6.49 1.61 -1.93
CA GLY A 11 5.20 0.93 -1.84
C GLY A 11 4.14 1.80 -1.18
N LEU A 12 4.49 2.47 -0.08
CA LEU A 12 3.59 3.42 0.59
C LEU A 12 3.22 4.61 -0.31
N ALA A 13 4.21 5.17 -1.01
CA ALA A 13 3.97 6.27 -1.95
C ALA A 13 3.03 5.84 -3.10
N VAL A 14 3.26 4.66 -3.68
CA VAL A 14 2.39 4.09 -4.73
C VAL A 14 0.97 3.89 -4.21
N LEU A 15 0.79 3.41 -2.97
CA LEU A 15 -0.53 3.28 -2.36
C LEU A 15 -1.25 4.63 -2.25
N VAL A 16 -0.58 5.67 -1.74
CA VAL A 16 -1.16 7.01 -1.60
C VAL A 16 -1.60 7.57 -2.96
N VAL A 17 -0.72 7.46 -3.97
CA VAL A 17 -1.05 7.91 -5.34
C VAL A 17 -2.23 7.11 -5.91
N ALA A 18 -2.28 5.80 -5.69
CA ALA A 18 -3.39 4.96 -6.14
C ALA A 18 -4.72 5.33 -5.46
N GLN A 19 -4.71 5.63 -4.16
CA GLN A 19 -5.92 6.08 -3.44
C GLN A 19 -6.43 7.43 -3.96
N VAL A 20 -5.50 8.37 -4.20
CA VAL A 20 -5.80 9.66 -4.81
C VAL A 20 -6.41 9.47 -6.20
N ALA A 21 -5.80 8.66 -7.05
CA ALA A 21 -6.29 8.36 -8.39
C ALA A 21 -7.70 7.73 -8.36
N HIS A 22 -7.93 6.76 -7.46
CA HIS A 22 -9.25 6.13 -7.33
C HIS A 22 -10.33 7.12 -6.90
N ARG A 23 -9.99 8.08 -6.02
CA ARG A 23 -10.91 9.13 -5.57
C ARG A 23 -11.31 10.10 -6.67
N TYR A 24 -10.38 10.45 -7.58
CA TYR A 24 -10.65 11.42 -8.65
C TYR A 24 -11.23 10.81 -9.93
N LEU A 25 -10.89 9.56 -10.24
CA LEU A 25 -11.25 8.94 -11.51
C LEU A 25 -12.52 8.08 -11.46
N SER A 26 -13.16 7.95 -10.29
CA SER A 26 -14.36 7.09 -10.10
C SER A 26 -14.18 5.68 -10.70
N ALA A 27 -12.93 5.20 -10.73
CA ALA A 27 -12.56 4.03 -11.51
C ALA A 27 -13.17 2.78 -10.88
N ALA A 28 -13.62 1.82 -11.70
CA ALA A 28 -14.14 0.55 -11.20
C ALA A 28 -13.11 -0.14 -10.29
N HIS A 29 -13.58 -0.75 -9.21
CA HIS A 29 -12.74 -1.40 -8.20
C HIS A 29 -11.77 -2.43 -8.80
N GLU A 30 -12.15 -3.02 -9.95
CA GLU A 30 -11.36 -4.00 -10.71
C GLU A 30 -10.06 -3.43 -11.27
N PHE A 31 -10.01 -2.15 -11.65
CA PHE A 31 -8.80 -1.50 -12.18
C PHE A 31 -7.77 -1.14 -11.11
N TRP A 32 -8.12 -1.32 -9.84
CA TRP A 32 -7.25 -0.90 -8.75
C TRP A 32 -5.97 -1.74 -8.66
N ALA A 33 -6.06 -3.06 -8.83
CA ALA A 33 -4.89 -3.94 -8.84
C ALA A 33 -3.97 -3.60 -10.03
N PHE A 34 -4.56 -3.35 -11.20
CA PHE A 34 -3.81 -2.91 -12.38
C PHE A 34 -3.11 -1.58 -12.14
N THR A 35 -3.79 -0.62 -11.51
CA THR A 35 -3.23 0.69 -11.15
C THR A 35 -2.01 0.56 -10.24
N LEU A 36 -2.07 -0.29 -9.21
CA LEU A 36 -0.92 -0.51 -8.32
C LEU A 36 0.28 -1.11 -9.04
N VAL A 37 0.05 -2.09 -9.92
CA VAL A 37 1.12 -2.72 -10.69
C VAL A 37 1.72 -1.72 -11.68
N ALA A 38 0.87 -1.00 -12.42
CA ALA A 38 1.32 0.00 -13.39
C ALA A 38 2.12 1.13 -12.71
N LEU A 39 1.66 1.63 -11.57
CA LEU A 39 2.39 2.63 -10.78
C LEU A 39 3.69 2.06 -10.19
N GLY A 40 3.67 0.85 -9.65
CA GLY A 40 4.86 0.20 -9.11
C GLY A 40 5.95 0.02 -10.16
N VAL A 41 5.58 -0.50 -11.35
CA VAL A 41 6.48 -0.61 -12.50
C VAL A 41 6.95 0.77 -12.96
N GLY A 42 6.05 1.72 -13.15
CA GLY A 42 6.40 3.08 -13.56
C GLY A 42 7.41 3.74 -12.61
N VAL A 43 7.22 3.59 -11.29
CA VAL A 43 8.12 4.14 -10.27
C VAL A 43 9.48 3.45 -10.27
N ALA A 44 9.53 2.11 -10.40
CA ALA A 44 10.80 1.39 -10.48
C ALA A 44 11.65 1.85 -11.66
N TRP A 45 11.01 2.03 -12.82
CA TRP A 45 11.65 2.54 -14.02
C TRP A 45 12.09 4.01 -13.89
N LEU A 46 11.23 4.86 -13.32
CA LEU A 46 11.56 6.27 -13.10
C LEU A 46 12.72 6.45 -12.12
N ALA A 47 12.80 5.61 -11.09
CA ALA A 47 13.87 5.60 -10.11
C ALA A 47 15.12 4.82 -10.56
N ASN A 48 15.08 4.17 -11.72
CA ASN A 48 16.08 3.20 -12.19
C ASN A 48 16.47 2.19 -11.09
N PHE A 49 15.48 1.73 -10.33
CA PHE A 49 15.69 0.93 -9.14
C PHE A 49 15.58 -0.56 -9.46
N ASP A 50 16.69 -1.28 -9.25
CA ASP A 50 16.75 -2.73 -9.32
C ASP A 50 17.03 -3.33 -7.93
N LEU A 51 15.99 -3.96 -7.37
CA LEU A 51 16.04 -4.60 -6.08
C LEU A 51 16.94 -5.84 -6.11
N PHE A 52 16.91 -6.59 -7.21
CA PHE A 52 17.66 -7.84 -7.36
C PHE A 52 19.16 -7.56 -7.44
N GLY A 53 19.58 -6.58 -8.25
CA GLY A 53 20.95 -6.09 -8.28
C GLY A 53 21.42 -5.58 -6.91
N THR A 54 20.55 -4.90 -6.16
CA THR A 54 20.88 -4.42 -4.81
C THR A 54 21.07 -5.56 -3.79
N TRP A 55 20.42 -6.71 -4.02
CA TRP A 55 20.57 -7.93 -3.20
C TRP A 55 21.64 -8.89 -3.73
N GLY A 56 22.35 -8.54 -4.81
CA GLY A 56 23.37 -9.40 -5.41
C GLY A 56 22.79 -10.63 -6.11
N ILE A 57 21.52 -10.57 -6.52
CA ILE A 57 20.86 -11.62 -7.29
C ILE A 57 21.06 -11.31 -8.76
N ASP A 58 21.82 -12.15 -9.46
CA ASP A 58 22.04 -12.00 -10.90
C ASP A 58 20.75 -12.28 -11.67
N VAL A 59 20.31 -11.28 -12.44
CA VAL A 59 19.19 -11.39 -13.37
C VAL A 59 19.73 -11.34 -14.79
N ARG A 60 19.24 -12.25 -15.64
CA ARG A 60 19.68 -12.38 -17.04
C ARG A 60 19.62 -11.07 -17.84
N ASN A 61 18.72 -10.15 -17.48
CA ASN A 61 18.61 -8.83 -18.08
C ASN A 61 18.17 -7.81 -17.02
N ALA A 62 18.90 -6.69 -16.91
CA ALA A 62 18.60 -5.60 -15.99
C ALA A 62 17.17 -5.05 -16.16
N THR A 63 16.67 -5.01 -17.41
CA THR A 63 15.30 -4.60 -17.76
C THR A 63 14.24 -5.46 -17.04
N ILE A 64 14.50 -6.76 -16.94
CA ILE A 64 13.62 -7.71 -16.25
C ILE A 64 13.71 -7.48 -14.74
N GLY A 65 14.90 -7.23 -14.21
CA GLY A 65 15.13 -6.90 -12.80
C GLY A 65 14.35 -5.66 -12.35
N THR A 66 14.44 -4.56 -13.10
CA THR A 66 13.70 -3.32 -12.82
C THR A 66 12.19 -3.53 -12.91
N THR A 67 11.70 -4.27 -13.92
CA THR A 67 10.26 -4.51 -14.09
C THR A 67 9.69 -5.38 -12.95
N LEU A 68 10.40 -6.44 -12.57
CA LEU A 68 10.03 -7.27 -11.42
C LEU A 68 10.11 -6.49 -10.11
N THR A 69 11.11 -5.62 -9.96
CA THR A 69 11.20 -4.70 -8.81
C THR A 69 9.95 -3.84 -8.70
N GLY A 70 9.44 -3.33 -9.82
CA GLY A 70 8.19 -2.60 -9.87
C GLY A 70 6.96 -3.39 -9.45
N LEU A 71 6.88 -4.66 -9.84
CA LEU A 71 5.86 -5.57 -9.33
C LEU A 71 5.94 -5.75 -7.81
N VAL A 72 7.16 -5.89 -7.27
CA VAL A 72 7.38 -5.99 -5.81
C VAL A 72 6.98 -4.69 -5.11
N ILE A 73 7.26 -3.51 -5.69
CA ILE A 73 6.82 -2.21 -5.17
C ILE A 73 5.28 -2.12 -5.16
N GLY A 74 4.61 -2.50 -6.25
CA GLY A 74 3.14 -2.53 -6.31
C GLY A 74 2.55 -3.47 -5.26
N GLY A 75 3.15 -4.65 -5.08
CA GLY A 75 2.80 -5.59 -4.01
C GLY A 75 3.04 -5.04 -2.60
N ALA A 76 4.12 -4.30 -2.38
CA ALA A 76 4.36 -3.60 -1.12
C ALA A 76 3.31 -2.51 -0.85
N GLY A 77 2.81 -1.83 -1.89
CA GLY A 77 1.68 -0.92 -1.78
C GLY A 77 0.39 -1.63 -1.37
N TYR A 78 0.11 -2.81 -1.96
CA TYR A 78 -0.99 -3.66 -1.51
C TYR A 78 -0.84 -4.08 -0.04
N PHE A 79 0.35 -4.53 0.35
CA PHE A 79 0.65 -4.91 1.73
C PHE A 79 0.39 -3.76 2.71
N TRP A 80 0.82 -2.54 2.37
CA TRP A 80 0.56 -1.38 3.21
C TRP A 80 -0.92 -1.10 3.40
N ARG A 81 -1.75 -1.31 2.38
CA ARG A 81 -3.20 -1.14 2.50
C ARG A 81 -3.77 -2.04 3.58
N GLU A 82 -3.40 -3.32 3.58
CA GLU A 82 -3.89 -4.28 4.57
C GLU A 82 -3.39 -3.95 5.98
N VAL A 83 -2.12 -3.54 6.11
CA VAL A 83 -1.56 -3.08 7.39
C VAL A 83 -2.36 -1.89 7.94
N LEU A 84 -2.63 -0.87 7.10
CA LEU A 84 -3.39 0.30 7.53
C LEU A 84 -4.85 -0.04 7.85
N HIS A 85 -5.50 -0.92 7.09
CA HIS A 85 -6.84 -1.41 7.40
C HIS A 85 -6.90 -2.16 8.72
N PHE A 86 -5.89 -2.99 9.01
CA PHE A 86 -5.78 -3.69 10.28
C PHE A 86 -5.70 -2.71 11.45
N PHE A 87 -4.81 -1.71 11.38
CA PHE A 87 -4.66 -0.71 12.44
C PHE A 87 -5.92 0.17 12.59
N ALA A 88 -6.55 0.56 11.49
CA ALA A 88 -7.83 1.28 11.54
C ALA A 88 -8.93 0.44 12.21
N GLY A 89 -9.02 -0.85 11.88
CA GLY A 89 -9.95 -1.78 12.50
C GLY A 89 -9.68 -1.99 14.00
N LEU A 90 -8.40 -2.12 14.39
CA LEU A 90 -8.00 -2.24 15.79
C LEU A 90 -8.31 -0.96 16.58
N SER A 91 -7.98 0.21 16.03
CA SER A 91 -8.29 1.51 16.63
C SER A 91 -9.79 1.65 16.89
N ARG A 92 -10.64 1.27 15.92
CA ARG A 92 -12.10 1.31 16.09
C ARG A 92 -12.62 0.36 17.17
N LYS A 93 -11.97 -0.78 17.40
CA LYS A 93 -12.34 -1.71 18.49
C LYS A 93 -11.90 -1.22 19.86
N LEU A 94 -10.73 -0.59 19.96
CA LEU A 94 -10.20 -0.08 21.22
C LEU A 94 -10.91 1.22 21.62
N THR A 95 -11.11 2.11 20.65
CA THR A 95 -11.89 3.33 20.78
C THR A 95 -13.33 3.02 20.39
N ASP A 96 -13.98 2.10 21.12
CA ASP A 96 -15.40 1.86 20.94
C ASP A 96 -16.18 3.13 21.31
N GLU A 97 -16.33 4.01 20.32
CA GLU A 97 -16.96 5.32 20.43
C GLU A 97 -18.40 5.18 20.91
N ALA A 98 -19.08 4.09 20.54
CA ALA A 98 -20.43 3.80 21.01
C ALA A 98 -20.43 3.55 22.53
N LYS A 99 -19.49 2.75 23.04
CA LYS A 99 -19.41 2.45 24.48
C LYS A 99 -18.98 3.66 25.31
N THR A 100 -18.15 4.53 24.77
CA THR A 100 -17.75 5.78 25.43
C THR A 100 -18.87 6.83 25.40
N LEU A 101 -19.62 6.95 24.29
CA LEU A 101 -20.80 7.82 24.19
C LEU A 101 -21.98 7.32 25.04
N GLU A 102 -22.26 6.01 25.07
CA GLU A 102 -23.27 5.40 25.96
C GLU A 102 -22.97 5.68 27.43
N LYS A 103 -21.69 5.56 27.82
CA LYS A 103 -21.23 5.83 29.20
C LYS A 103 -21.24 7.32 29.54
N ALA A 104 -20.90 8.20 28.59
CA ALA A 104 -20.89 9.64 28.78
C ALA A 104 -22.31 10.25 28.83
N GLN A 105 -23.26 9.70 28.06
CA GLN A 105 -24.63 10.22 27.97
C GLN A 105 -25.68 9.39 28.74
N GLN A 106 -25.27 8.38 29.52
CA GLN A 106 -26.17 7.44 30.22
C GLN A 106 -27.26 6.83 29.30
N LEU A 107 -26.93 6.60 28.04
CA LEU A 107 -27.89 6.04 27.08
C LEU A 107 -27.98 4.52 27.28
N ARG A 108 -29.21 4.02 27.36
CA ARG A 108 -29.49 2.59 27.53
C ARG A 108 -29.32 1.90 26.16
N ARG A 109 -28.54 0.81 26.12
CA ARG A 109 -28.32 0.01 24.90
C ARG A 109 -29.66 -0.28 24.21
N ALA A 110 -29.79 0.15 22.96
CA ALA A 110 -30.85 -0.33 22.09
C ALA A 110 -30.51 -1.78 21.71
N ALA A 111 -31.27 -2.71 22.28
CA ALA A 111 -31.22 -4.13 21.94
C ALA A 111 -31.91 -4.40 20.61
#